data_AF-A0A6L3A5D2-F1
#
_entry.id   AF-A0A6L3A5D2-F1
#
_cell.length_a   1.000
_cell.length_b   1.000
_cell.length_c   1.000
_cell.angle_alpha   90.00
_cell.angle_beta   90.00
_cell.angle_gamma   90.00
#
_symmetry.space_group_name_H-M   'P 1'
#
loop_
_entity.id
_entity.type
_entity.pdbx_description
1 polymer ?
#
loop_
_entity_poly.entity_id
_entity_poly.type
_entity_poly.pdbx_seq_one_letter_code
_entity_poly.pdbx_strand_id
1 'polypeptide(L)'
;MIAATVASAEEFVFSTPSDDRWFYPFNFNPGRRPVASCFGTAGMPGFNDRDGTVIIAWSTSSLIAPGQGPDAYDVTSIRLTMTNVPGAEWAIDLTPDAWYTFDLNQDGFINGDGIPRGEEGDTDGESDDEDPGRPIEVFGVGFGPVRDYATWIETSGYIGSDSTTDRPRDPYPFVYQDGTGERLHCEDNVKGLHNEALGVTQFTPAPWAIGVPIGYVPGEQTTPFAIEFTIDLSASDGRVRRYVQEQLDGGRLFFYVTSLADTTMGGGQNEFPTVYMKESTDEGARPGELIVELGGGIPCDDVRKLTGRCRNGTLKSKVVFQDESHDGRQVTVKVDGTPHVLDVSGRRARLRLRNQSGSHEVCLTDPDCGLCRDVECS
;
A
#
# COMPACT_ATOMS: atom_id res chain seq x y z
N MET A 1 -5.14 -42.56 11.73
CA MET A 1 -5.48 -41.14 11.57
C MET A 1 -4.17 -40.38 11.50
N ILE A 2 -3.78 -39.93 10.32
CA ILE A 2 -2.64 -39.01 10.17
C ILE A 2 -3.24 -37.63 10.37
N ALA A 3 -2.82 -36.93 11.42
CA ALA A 3 -3.22 -35.54 11.62
C ALA A 3 -2.64 -34.73 10.46
N ALA A 4 -3.50 -34.05 9.72
CA ALA A 4 -3.07 -33.05 8.75
C ALA A 4 -2.44 -31.90 9.54
N THR A 5 -1.14 -31.71 9.40
CA THR A 5 -0.48 -30.46 9.77
C THR A 5 -1.00 -29.40 8.81
N VAL A 6 -1.90 -28.56 9.29
CA VAL A 6 -2.23 -27.29 8.63
C VAL A 6 -0.92 -26.51 8.63
N ALA A 7 -0.35 -26.24 7.46
CA ALA A 7 0.77 -25.33 7.35
C ALA A 7 0.27 -23.96 7.85
N SER A 8 0.74 -23.51 9.02
CA SER A 8 0.46 -22.16 9.47
C SER A 8 1.22 -21.18 8.58
N ALA A 9 0.67 -19.98 8.37
CA ALA A 9 1.46 -18.89 7.82
C ALA A 9 2.71 -18.70 8.69
N GLU A 10 3.86 -18.52 8.04
CA GLU A 10 5.11 -18.19 8.71
C GLU A 10 5.15 -16.67 8.92
N GLU A 11 5.31 -16.26 10.17
CA GLU A 11 5.43 -14.86 10.55
C GLU A 11 6.91 -14.46 10.59
N PHE A 12 7.25 -13.39 9.87
CA PHE A 12 8.57 -12.78 9.86
C PHE A 12 8.47 -11.38 10.46
N VAL A 13 9.19 -11.14 11.55
CA VAL A 13 9.18 -9.87 12.29
C VAL A 13 10.48 -9.13 12.08
N PHE A 14 10.37 -7.88 11.61
CA PHE A 14 11.48 -6.94 11.44
C PHE A 14 11.29 -5.74 12.37
N SER A 15 11.90 -5.81 13.55
CA SER A 15 11.72 -4.85 14.63
C SER A 15 12.46 -3.51 14.46
N THR A 16 13.21 -3.32 13.37
CA THR A 16 13.91 -2.07 13.06
C THR A 16 14.08 -1.96 11.54
N PRO A 17 13.81 -0.78 10.94
CA PRO A 17 14.00 -0.57 9.51
C PRO A 17 15.49 -0.54 9.17
N SER A 18 15.83 -0.95 7.94
CA SER A 18 17.18 -0.73 7.42
C SER A 18 17.39 0.74 7.09
N ASP A 19 16.34 1.40 6.61
CA ASP A 19 16.34 2.81 6.19
C ASP A 19 15.05 3.48 6.69
N ASP A 20 15.17 4.64 7.33
CA ASP A 20 14.02 5.51 7.57
C ASP A 20 14.42 6.98 7.41
N ARG A 21 13.50 7.75 6.86
CA ARG A 21 13.79 9.14 6.51
C ARG A 21 12.56 10.01 6.56
N TRP A 22 12.68 11.11 7.29
CA TRP A 22 11.85 12.29 7.06
C TRP A 22 12.15 12.90 5.69
N PHE A 23 11.30 12.63 4.71
CA PHE A 23 11.44 13.08 3.34
C PHE A 23 10.77 14.44 3.17
N TYR A 24 11.52 15.47 3.53
CA TYR A 24 11.10 16.87 3.60
C TYR A 24 12.25 17.77 3.10
N PRO A 25 11.99 18.84 2.29
CA PRO A 25 13.04 19.66 1.69
C PRO A 25 13.99 20.31 2.71
N PHE A 26 13.50 20.65 3.91
CA PHE A 26 14.32 21.26 4.96
C PHE A 26 14.86 20.24 5.98
N ASN A 27 14.89 18.94 5.63
CA ASN A 27 15.62 17.96 6.41
C ASN A 27 17.13 18.00 6.11
N PHE A 28 17.88 18.79 6.89
CA PHE A 28 19.33 18.91 6.75
C PHE A 28 20.14 17.74 7.35
N ASN A 29 19.49 16.78 8.01
CA ASN A 29 20.13 15.61 8.63
C ASN A 29 19.45 14.30 8.18
N PRO A 30 19.43 13.98 6.87
CA PRO A 30 18.73 12.81 6.36
C PRO A 30 19.31 11.50 6.92
N GLY A 31 18.43 10.56 7.30
CA GLY A 31 18.79 9.27 7.90
C GLY A 31 19.43 9.36 9.29
N ARG A 32 19.25 10.49 9.99
CA ARG A 32 19.80 10.71 11.35
C ARG A 32 18.84 11.42 12.30
N ARG A 33 17.58 11.61 11.88
CA ARG A 33 16.64 12.40 12.67
C ARG A 33 15.93 11.47 13.63
N PRO A 34 15.81 11.80 14.93
CA PRO A 34 15.13 10.94 15.88
C PRO A 34 13.61 10.87 15.64
N VAL A 35 13.03 11.86 14.97
CA VAL A 35 11.60 11.96 14.68
C VAL A 35 11.35 12.51 13.28
N ALA A 36 10.22 12.15 12.71
CA ALA A 36 9.74 12.62 11.43
C ALA A 36 8.24 12.95 11.50
N SER A 37 7.86 14.08 10.93
CA SER A 37 6.49 14.58 10.97
C SER A 37 5.80 14.39 9.62
N CYS A 38 4.52 14.04 9.66
CA CYS A 38 3.66 13.83 8.50
C CYS A 38 2.61 14.95 8.43
N PHE A 39 2.65 15.79 7.40
CA PHE A 39 1.76 16.94 7.25
C PHE A 39 1.64 17.39 5.80
N GLY A 40 0.57 18.12 5.51
CA GLY A 40 0.34 18.77 4.23
C GLY A 40 0.61 20.27 4.24
N THR A 41 0.70 20.88 3.06
CA THR A 41 0.85 22.34 2.90
C THR A 41 -0.16 22.95 1.93
N ALA A 42 -1.37 22.36 1.83
CA ALA A 42 -2.55 23.08 1.36
C ALA A 42 -2.40 23.84 0.04
N GLY A 43 -2.09 23.19 -1.07
CA GLY A 43 -2.08 23.92 -2.34
C GLY A 43 -0.93 24.94 -2.48
N MET A 44 -0.09 25.12 -1.46
CA MET A 44 0.87 26.21 -1.40
C MET A 44 1.91 26.08 -2.53
N PRO A 45 2.11 27.14 -3.34
CA PRO A 45 3.08 27.12 -4.43
C PRO A 45 4.50 26.84 -3.94
N GLY A 46 5.25 26.02 -4.69
CA GLY A 46 6.62 25.66 -4.35
C GLY A 46 6.74 24.51 -3.34
N PHE A 47 5.65 24.05 -2.73
CA PHE A 47 5.65 22.87 -1.86
C PHE A 47 4.89 21.71 -2.50
N ASN A 48 5.09 20.48 -2.03
CA ASN A 48 4.18 19.40 -2.39
C ASN A 48 2.93 19.47 -1.49
N ASP A 49 1.76 19.01 -1.93
CA ASP A 49 0.57 18.93 -1.07
C ASP A 49 0.84 18.11 0.18
N ARG A 50 1.53 16.98 0.02
CA ARG A 50 2.01 16.10 1.10
C ARG A 50 3.48 16.39 1.38
N ASP A 51 3.77 17.49 2.06
CA ASP A 51 5.13 18.04 2.16
C ASP A 51 6.02 17.28 3.15
N GLY A 52 5.55 17.13 4.40
CA GLY A 52 6.23 16.36 5.43
C GLY A 52 5.84 14.89 5.35
N THR A 53 6.80 14.00 5.05
CA THR A 53 6.51 12.57 4.86
C THR A 53 7.62 11.66 5.36
N VAL A 54 7.33 10.36 5.52
CA VAL A 54 8.31 9.34 5.90
C VAL A 54 8.46 8.31 4.78
N ILE A 55 9.69 8.07 4.35
CA ILE A 55 10.04 6.87 3.58
C ILE A 55 10.70 5.91 4.55
N ILE A 56 10.19 4.68 4.63
CA ILE A 56 10.71 3.64 5.50
C ILE A 56 10.88 2.33 4.74
N ALA A 57 11.98 1.63 5.01
CA ALA A 57 12.29 0.38 4.35
C ALA A 57 12.97 -0.64 5.27
N TRP A 58 12.77 -1.92 4.97
CA TRP A 58 13.41 -3.04 5.64
C TRP A 58 14.21 -3.86 4.65
N SER A 59 15.42 -4.24 5.03
CA SER A 59 16.15 -5.32 4.35
C SER A 59 15.56 -6.65 4.81
N THR A 60 14.90 -7.37 3.90
CA THR A 60 14.15 -8.59 4.23
C THR A 60 15.00 -9.86 4.13
N SER A 61 16.14 -9.78 3.43
CA SER A 61 16.98 -10.92 3.07
C SER A 61 17.55 -11.74 4.22
N SER A 62 17.57 -11.22 5.45
CA SER A 62 18.04 -11.96 6.62
C SER A 62 17.04 -13.01 7.11
N LEU A 63 15.76 -12.85 6.79
CA LEU A 63 14.68 -13.72 7.23
C LEU A 63 13.92 -14.36 6.06
N ILE A 64 13.74 -13.61 4.97
CA ILE A 64 13.05 -14.06 3.76
C ILE A 64 14.06 -14.09 2.61
N ALA A 65 14.30 -15.26 2.02
CA ALA A 65 15.29 -15.41 0.96
C ALA A 65 14.84 -14.68 -0.32
N PRO A 66 15.67 -13.77 -0.89
CA PRO A 66 15.33 -13.07 -2.13
C PRO A 66 15.58 -13.93 -3.40
N GLY A 67 15.20 -13.40 -4.56
CA GLY A 67 15.53 -13.96 -5.88
C GLY A 67 14.86 -15.29 -6.23
N GLN A 68 13.75 -15.63 -5.56
CA GLN A 68 12.93 -16.81 -5.86
C GLN A 68 11.89 -16.57 -6.98
N GLY A 69 11.79 -15.32 -7.46
CA GLY A 69 10.71 -14.86 -8.33
C GLY A 69 9.51 -14.38 -7.50
N PRO A 70 8.83 -13.28 -7.86
CA PRO A 70 7.76 -12.71 -7.04
C PRO A 70 6.60 -13.68 -6.75
N ASP A 71 6.30 -14.60 -7.67
CA ASP A 71 5.21 -15.58 -7.50
C ASP A 71 5.53 -16.68 -6.48
N ALA A 72 6.77 -16.76 -6.00
CA ALA A 72 7.17 -17.68 -4.92
C ALA A 72 6.78 -17.16 -3.52
N TYR A 73 6.44 -15.88 -3.36
CA TYR A 73 6.06 -15.30 -2.07
C TYR A 73 4.53 -15.24 -1.96
N ASP A 74 3.93 -16.19 -1.25
CA ASP A 74 2.49 -16.13 -0.97
C ASP A 74 2.23 -15.22 0.23
N VAL A 75 2.20 -13.91 -0.02
CA VAL A 75 2.00 -12.90 1.04
C VAL A 75 0.55 -12.92 1.49
N THR A 76 0.31 -13.26 2.75
CA THR A 76 -1.04 -13.32 3.34
C THR A 76 -1.37 -12.12 4.21
N SER A 77 -0.37 -11.49 4.81
CA SER A 77 -0.54 -10.30 5.64
C SER A 77 0.72 -9.44 5.64
N ILE A 78 0.53 -8.13 5.68
CA ILE A 78 1.58 -7.15 5.98
C ILE A 78 1.04 -6.19 7.02
N ARG A 79 1.74 -6.08 8.15
CA ARG A 79 1.46 -5.09 9.19
C ARG A 79 2.68 -4.20 9.38
N LEU A 80 2.44 -2.90 9.35
CA LEU A 80 3.41 -1.87 9.68
C LEU A 80 2.96 -1.21 10.97
N THR A 81 3.88 -1.00 11.90
CA THR A 81 3.63 -0.23 13.11
C THR A 81 4.63 0.90 13.20
N MET A 82 4.14 2.13 13.32
CA MET A 82 4.94 3.30 13.67
C MET A 82 4.64 3.70 15.12
N THR A 83 5.56 4.41 15.78
CA THR A 83 5.32 4.93 17.14
C THR A 83 5.31 6.44 17.12
N ASN A 84 4.18 7.04 17.48
CA ASN A 84 4.05 8.48 17.60
C ASN A 84 4.71 8.98 18.90
N VAL A 85 5.23 10.20 18.85
CA VAL A 85 5.76 10.90 20.02
C VAL A 85 4.64 11.21 21.04
N PRO A 86 4.97 11.45 22.32
CA PRO A 86 4.01 11.94 23.30
C PRO A 86 3.48 13.35 22.94
N GLY A 87 2.36 13.72 23.55
CA GLY A 87 1.82 15.08 23.53
C GLY A 87 0.98 15.39 22.31
N ALA A 88 0.59 14.41 21.49
CA ALA A 88 -0.24 14.61 20.32
C ALA A 88 -1.62 15.22 20.66
N GLU A 89 -2.04 16.18 19.84
CA GLU A 89 -3.30 16.94 19.95
C GLU A 89 -4.18 16.80 18.69
N TRP A 90 -3.67 16.20 17.62
CA TRP A 90 -4.39 16.02 16.36
C TRP A 90 -5.60 15.09 16.49
N ALA A 91 -6.66 15.39 15.73
CA ALA A 91 -7.88 14.58 15.70
C ALA A 91 -7.65 13.22 15.03
N ILE A 92 -8.36 12.20 15.53
CA ILE A 92 -8.31 10.86 14.94
C ILE A 92 -9.26 10.81 13.76
N ASP A 93 -8.71 10.42 12.63
CA ASP A 93 -9.44 10.16 11.41
C ASP A 93 -9.01 8.77 10.89
N LEU A 94 -10.02 7.94 10.62
CA LEU A 94 -9.88 6.55 10.20
C LEU A 94 -10.47 6.30 8.81
N THR A 95 -10.84 7.35 8.08
CA THR A 95 -11.40 7.23 6.74
C THR A 95 -10.54 7.98 5.71
N PRO A 96 -10.54 7.56 4.43
CA PRO A 96 -9.88 8.35 3.41
C PRO A 96 -10.69 9.61 3.08
N ASP A 97 -10.06 10.77 3.25
CA ASP A 97 -10.66 12.04 2.87
C ASP A 97 -10.69 12.24 1.36
N ALA A 98 -11.77 12.81 0.86
CA ALA A 98 -11.80 13.23 -0.51
C ALA A 98 -10.83 14.40 -0.74
N TRP A 99 -10.10 14.40 -1.86
CA TRP A 99 -9.10 15.45 -2.14
C TRP A 99 -9.66 16.87 -2.09
N TYR A 100 -10.96 17.02 -2.29
CA TYR A 100 -11.65 18.30 -2.29
C TYR A 100 -12.10 18.80 -0.92
N THR A 101 -11.97 18.00 0.14
CA THR A 101 -12.23 18.48 1.51
C THR A 101 -11.01 19.21 2.10
N PHE A 102 -9.90 19.24 1.34
CA PHE A 102 -8.71 19.95 1.72
C PHE A 102 -8.81 21.45 1.41
N ASP A 103 -8.63 22.30 2.43
CA ASP A 103 -8.63 23.76 2.28
C ASP A 103 -7.41 24.19 1.45
N LEU A 104 -7.63 24.54 0.18
CA LEU A 104 -6.59 24.91 -0.77
C LEU A 104 -6.17 26.38 -0.64
N ASN A 105 -7.02 27.21 -0.05
CA ASN A 105 -6.85 28.65 -0.04
C ASN A 105 -6.47 29.23 1.35
N GLN A 106 -6.52 28.39 2.39
CA GLN A 106 -6.23 28.68 3.79
C GLN A 106 -7.02 29.86 4.37
N ASP A 107 -8.22 30.13 3.86
CA ASP A 107 -9.07 31.20 4.36
C ASP A 107 -9.79 30.83 5.67
N GLY A 108 -9.72 29.54 6.06
CA GLY A 108 -10.32 29.00 7.27
C GLY A 108 -11.83 28.76 7.15
N PHE A 109 -12.38 28.80 5.93
CA PHE A 109 -13.77 28.55 5.59
C PHE A 109 -13.87 27.43 4.54
N ILE A 110 -13.75 26.18 4.98
CA ILE A 110 -14.15 25.03 4.16
C ILE A 110 -15.65 25.18 3.87
N ASN A 111 -16.03 25.10 2.58
CA ASN A 111 -17.43 25.21 2.13
C ASN A 111 -18.12 26.52 2.57
N GLY A 112 -17.45 27.65 2.37
CA GLY A 112 -17.93 29.00 2.71
C GLY A 112 -19.24 29.40 2.04
N ASP A 113 -19.61 28.76 0.93
CA ASP A 113 -20.92 28.95 0.28
C ASP A 113 -21.99 27.90 0.68
N GLY A 114 -21.61 26.84 1.38
CA GLY A 114 -22.49 25.76 1.81
C GLY A 114 -22.95 24.83 0.68
N ILE A 115 -22.31 24.88 -0.49
CA ILE A 115 -22.64 24.11 -1.69
C ILE A 115 -21.53 23.07 -1.93
N PRO A 116 -21.87 21.75 -1.96
CA PRO A 116 -20.87 20.72 -2.24
C PRO A 116 -20.13 20.94 -3.57
N ARG A 117 -18.87 20.52 -3.61
CA ARG A 117 -17.99 20.77 -4.73
C ARG A 117 -18.53 20.18 -6.01
N GLY A 118 -18.53 20.98 -7.07
CA GLY A 118 -18.98 20.59 -8.40
C GLY A 118 -20.50 20.63 -8.59
N GLU A 119 -21.28 21.03 -7.57
CA GLU A 119 -22.70 21.35 -7.72
C GLU A 119 -22.90 22.74 -8.34
N GLU A 120 -24.07 22.97 -8.95
CA GLU A 120 -24.40 24.27 -9.54
C GLU A 120 -24.48 25.35 -8.45
N GLY A 121 -23.52 26.27 -8.45
CA GLY A 121 -23.45 27.36 -7.48
C GLY A 121 -22.26 27.30 -6.53
N ASP A 122 -21.47 26.21 -6.57
CA ASP A 122 -20.17 26.13 -5.92
C ASP A 122 -19.23 27.23 -6.46
N THR A 123 -18.75 28.07 -5.55
CA THR A 123 -17.93 29.27 -5.80
C THR A 123 -16.58 29.25 -5.10
N ASP A 124 -16.39 28.41 -4.08
CA ASP A 124 -15.12 28.26 -3.37
C ASP A 124 -14.32 27.02 -3.80
N GLY A 125 -14.98 26.03 -4.41
CA GLY A 125 -14.37 24.84 -4.97
C GLY A 125 -13.94 23.81 -3.92
N GLU A 126 -14.48 23.86 -2.71
CA GLU A 126 -14.14 22.99 -1.57
C GLU A 126 -15.39 22.34 -0.97
N SER A 127 -15.26 21.37 -0.07
CA SER A 127 -16.43 20.79 0.62
C SER A 127 -16.11 20.39 2.04
N ASP A 128 -17.15 20.39 2.88
CA ASP A 128 -17.02 19.94 4.26
C ASP A 128 -16.51 18.50 4.34
N ASP A 129 -15.61 18.29 5.29
CA ASP A 129 -15.26 16.95 5.72
C ASP A 129 -16.34 16.40 6.66
N GLU A 130 -16.74 15.14 6.46
CA GLU A 130 -17.78 14.51 7.28
C GLU A 130 -17.23 14.07 8.64
N ASP A 131 -15.92 13.91 8.78
CA ASP A 131 -15.27 13.59 10.04
C ASP A 131 -14.04 14.49 10.36
N PRO A 132 -13.66 14.62 11.65
CA PRO A 132 -12.61 15.54 12.05
C PRO A 132 -11.22 14.93 11.91
N GLY A 133 -10.33 15.62 11.21
CA GLY A 133 -8.90 15.30 11.19
C GLY A 133 -8.38 15.20 9.77
N ARG A 134 -7.29 14.47 9.63
CA ARG A 134 -6.76 13.97 8.35
C ARG A 134 -6.17 12.58 8.61
N PRO A 135 -6.35 11.62 7.70
CA PRO A 135 -5.87 10.28 7.95
C PRO A 135 -4.34 10.25 7.93
N ILE A 136 -3.79 9.25 8.62
CA ILE A 136 -2.39 8.84 8.44
C ILE A 136 -2.40 7.69 7.44
N GLU A 137 -1.72 7.87 6.32
CA GLU A 137 -1.87 7.01 5.15
C GLU A 137 -0.56 6.31 4.81
N VAL A 138 -0.68 5.08 4.31
CA VAL A 138 0.42 4.32 3.72
C VAL A 138 0.23 4.15 2.22
N PHE A 139 1.28 4.46 1.47
CA PHE A 139 1.37 4.27 0.04
C PHE A 139 2.57 3.40 -0.35
N GLY A 140 2.57 2.96 -1.60
CA GLY A 140 3.76 2.42 -2.23
C GLY A 140 4.82 3.49 -2.48
N VAL A 141 6.07 3.04 -2.64
CA VAL A 141 7.18 3.90 -3.05
C VAL A 141 7.50 3.67 -4.51
N GLY A 142 7.25 4.69 -5.32
CA GLY A 142 7.65 4.78 -6.71
C GLY A 142 9.00 5.47 -6.83
N PHE A 143 9.76 5.16 -7.87
CA PHE A 143 11.05 5.78 -8.12
C PHE A 143 11.01 6.52 -9.46
N GLY A 144 11.47 7.76 -9.44
CA GLY A 144 11.57 8.60 -10.61
C GLY A 144 12.81 8.27 -11.46
N PRO A 145 13.25 9.19 -12.33
CA PRO A 145 14.38 8.95 -13.22
C PRO A 145 15.77 9.04 -12.55
N VAL A 146 15.86 9.51 -11.31
CA VAL A 146 17.14 9.79 -10.63
C VAL A 146 17.48 8.70 -9.61
N ARG A 147 16.48 8.13 -8.95
CA ARG A 147 16.63 7.03 -8.00
C ARG A 147 15.98 5.78 -8.54
N ASP A 148 16.40 4.66 -7.98
CA ASP A 148 15.73 3.38 -8.14
C ASP A 148 15.78 2.61 -6.82
N TYR A 149 15.10 1.47 -6.82
CA TYR A 149 15.03 0.54 -5.70
C TYR A 149 16.41 0.14 -5.12
N ALA A 150 17.43 0.02 -5.97
CA ALA A 150 18.76 -0.42 -5.57
C ALA A 150 19.65 0.72 -5.08
N THR A 151 19.43 1.93 -5.60
CA THR A 151 20.30 3.09 -5.37
C THR A 151 19.80 4.03 -4.29
N TRP A 152 18.51 3.99 -3.95
CA TRP A 152 17.99 4.79 -2.86
C TRP A 152 18.39 4.23 -1.48
N ILE A 153 18.92 5.12 -0.65
CA ILE A 153 19.17 4.94 0.78
C ILE A 153 18.71 6.20 1.52
N GLU A 154 18.53 6.09 2.83
CA GLU A 154 18.04 7.19 3.68
C GLU A 154 18.90 8.48 3.65
N THR A 155 20.19 8.39 3.32
CA THR A 155 21.07 9.57 3.22
C THR A 155 21.12 10.20 1.83
N SER A 156 20.32 9.73 0.86
CA SER A 156 20.27 10.29 -0.49
C SER A 156 19.94 11.80 -0.49
N GLY A 157 20.29 12.54 -1.54
CA GLY A 157 19.78 13.91 -1.71
C GLY A 157 18.26 13.94 -1.86
N TYR A 158 17.60 14.95 -1.27
CA TYR A 158 16.16 15.20 -1.47
C TYR A 158 15.89 15.60 -2.92
N ILE A 159 14.77 15.11 -3.48
CA ILE A 159 14.25 15.48 -4.80
C ILE A 159 12.74 15.63 -4.68
N GLY A 160 12.25 16.83 -4.93
CA GLY A 160 10.84 17.23 -4.83
C GLY A 160 10.76 18.75 -4.79
N SER A 161 9.58 19.27 -4.50
CA SER A 161 9.35 20.72 -4.38
C SER A 161 9.98 21.26 -3.07
N ASP A 162 10.51 22.50 -3.09
CA ASP A 162 11.41 23.01 -2.04
C ASP A 162 11.18 24.48 -1.64
N SER A 163 9.95 24.95 -1.74
CA SER A 163 9.49 26.35 -1.65
C SER A 163 9.90 27.27 -2.80
N THR A 164 10.77 26.81 -3.71
CA THR A 164 11.26 27.64 -4.83
C THR A 164 11.03 27.00 -6.19
N THR A 165 10.91 25.67 -6.22
CA THR A 165 10.69 24.89 -7.42
C THR A 165 9.51 23.95 -7.23
N ASP A 166 8.67 23.84 -8.26
CA ASP A 166 7.69 22.76 -8.37
C ASP A 166 8.34 21.61 -9.13
N ARG A 167 8.58 20.49 -8.46
CA ARG A 167 9.27 19.35 -9.05
C ARG A 167 8.66 18.03 -8.57
N PRO A 168 8.45 17.05 -9.48
CA PRO A 168 8.01 15.72 -9.09
C PRO A 168 8.98 15.09 -8.11
N ARG A 169 8.43 14.37 -7.15
CA ARG A 169 9.20 13.76 -6.08
C ARG A 169 9.96 12.53 -6.58
N ASP A 170 11.14 12.28 -6.04
CA ASP A 170 11.90 11.05 -6.33
C ASP A 170 12.70 10.59 -5.10
N PRO A 171 12.24 9.56 -4.36
CA PRO A 171 11.07 8.69 -4.62
C PRO A 171 9.72 9.37 -4.34
N TYR A 172 8.63 8.86 -4.89
CA TYR A 172 7.28 9.42 -4.75
C TYR A 172 6.29 8.41 -4.14
N PRO A 173 5.30 8.86 -3.35
CA PRO A 173 4.18 8.01 -2.93
C PRO A 173 3.27 7.73 -4.13
N PHE A 174 2.77 6.50 -4.24
CA PHE A 174 1.83 6.16 -5.33
C PHE A 174 0.71 5.19 -4.93
N VAL A 175 -0.36 5.26 -5.71
CA VAL A 175 -1.42 4.24 -5.81
C VAL A 175 -1.52 3.75 -7.25
N TYR A 176 -2.17 2.62 -7.49
CA TYR A 176 -2.47 2.17 -8.85
C TYR A 176 -3.79 2.76 -9.33
N GLN A 177 -3.82 3.28 -10.56
CA GLN A 177 -5.02 3.73 -11.23
C GLN A 177 -5.93 2.54 -11.55
N ASP A 178 -7.20 2.63 -11.20
CA ASP A 178 -8.20 1.61 -11.52
C ASP A 178 -8.35 1.42 -13.04
N GLY A 179 -8.51 0.18 -13.46
CA GLY A 179 -8.68 -0.20 -14.87
C GLY A 179 -7.41 -0.22 -15.71
N THR A 180 -6.44 0.67 -15.48
CA THR A 180 -5.16 0.70 -16.23
C THR A 180 -4.04 0.00 -15.47
N GLY A 181 -3.99 0.15 -14.14
CA GLY A 181 -2.88 -0.31 -13.31
C GLY A 181 -1.63 0.57 -13.39
N GLU A 182 -1.71 1.75 -13.98
CA GLU A 182 -0.62 2.74 -13.98
C GLU A 182 -0.40 3.31 -12.57
N ARG A 183 0.81 3.77 -12.27
CA ARG A 183 1.13 4.38 -10.97
C ARG A 183 0.76 5.86 -10.98
N LEU A 184 -0.13 6.27 -10.09
CA LEU A 184 -0.48 7.66 -9.85
C LEU A 184 0.37 8.24 -8.75
N HIS A 185 1.05 9.35 -9.04
CA HIS A 185 1.74 10.18 -8.07
C HIS A 185 0.75 10.75 -7.06
N CYS A 186 1.01 10.56 -5.76
CA CYS A 186 0.13 11.02 -4.68
C CYS A 186 0.63 12.27 -3.97
N GLU A 187 1.87 12.73 -4.22
CA GLU A 187 2.47 13.85 -3.49
C GLU A 187 1.76 15.19 -3.70
N ASP A 188 1.11 15.36 -4.86
CA ASP A 188 0.40 16.57 -5.29
C ASP A 188 -1.00 16.23 -5.85
N ASN A 189 -1.71 15.31 -5.16
CA ASN A 189 -3.02 14.84 -5.60
C ASN A 189 -4.12 15.93 -5.52
N VAL A 190 -3.91 16.99 -4.73
CA VAL A 190 -4.86 18.10 -4.54
C VAL A 190 -4.63 19.18 -5.59
N LYS A 191 -3.38 19.52 -5.91
CA LYS A 191 -3.01 20.39 -7.05
C LYS A 191 -3.20 19.71 -8.40
N GLY A 192 -3.20 18.38 -8.40
CA GLY A 192 -3.37 17.56 -9.59
C GLY A 192 -2.17 17.58 -10.53
N LEU A 193 -0.96 17.54 -9.96
CA LEU A 193 0.29 17.56 -10.70
C LEU A 193 0.84 16.13 -10.91
N HIS A 194 1.74 16.00 -11.87
CA HIS A 194 2.60 14.83 -12.12
C HIS A 194 1.91 13.61 -12.74
N ASN A 195 0.59 13.66 -12.92
CA ASN A 195 -0.21 12.61 -13.55
C ASN A 195 -0.81 13.04 -14.90
N GLU A 196 -0.39 14.16 -15.48
CA GLU A 196 -1.01 14.78 -16.67
C GLU A 196 -0.95 13.84 -17.88
N ALA A 197 0.13 13.07 -18.01
CA ALA A 197 0.29 12.07 -19.08
C ALA A 197 -0.73 10.92 -19.00
N LEU A 198 -1.32 10.69 -17.83
CA LEU A 198 -2.35 9.68 -17.57
C LEU A 198 -3.77 10.25 -17.67
N GLY A 199 -3.91 11.55 -17.96
CA GLY A 199 -5.21 12.22 -18.01
C GLY A 199 -5.89 12.34 -16.64
N VAL A 200 -5.12 12.20 -15.55
CA VAL A 200 -5.58 12.37 -14.18
C VAL A 200 -4.96 13.65 -13.65
N THR A 201 -5.79 14.58 -13.18
CA THR A 201 -5.34 15.79 -12.50
C THR A 201 -5.52 15.58 -11.00
N GLN A 202 -6.64 16.06 -10.45
CA GLN A 202 -6.96 16.00 -9.04
C GLN A 202 -7.74 14.71 -8.74
N PHE A 203 -7.39 14.03 -7.65
CA PHE A 203 -8.01 12.76 -7.30
C PHE A 203 -7.85 12.43 -5.82
N THR A 204 -8.79 11.64 -5.30
CA THR A 204 -8.70 11.02 -3.98
C THR A 204 -7.90 9.72 -4.13
N PRO A 205 -6.68 9.63 -3.58
CA PRO A 205 -5.95 8.38 -3.61
C PRO A 205 -6.65 7.34 -2.70
N ALA A 206 -6.60 6.07 -3.09
CA ALA A 206 -6.97 4.96 -2.22
C ALA A 206 -5.70 4.44 -1.52
N PRO A 207 -5.40 4.87 -0.27
CA PRO A 207 -4.21 4.43 0.43
C PRO A 207 -4.24 2.93 0.66
N TRP A 208 -3.06 2.31 0.74
CA TRP A 208 -2.96 0.87 0.99
C TRP A 208 -3.29 0.52 2.44
N ALA A 209 -3.20 1.48 3.35
CA ALA A 209 -3.73 1.39 4.70
C ALA A 209 -3.95 2.78 5.29
N ILE A 210 -4.91 2.85 6.21
CA ILE A 210 -5.09 3.96 7.16
C ILE A 210 -4.50 3.53 8.51
N GLY A 211 -3.80 4.45 9.16
CA GLY A 211 -3.18 4.24 10.46
C GLY A 211 -4.20 4.28 11.58
N VAL A 212 -4.18 3.27 12.46
CA VAL A 212 -5.04 3.18 13.63
C VAL A 212 -4.22 3.47 14.88
N PRO A 213 -4.40 4.62 15.54
CA PRO A 213 -3.76 4.93 16.81
C PRO A 213 -4.23 3.98 17.93
N ILE A 214 -3.30 3.38 18.66
CA ILE A 214 -3.61 2.42 19.73
C ILE A 214 -3.61 3.11 21.08
N GLY A 215 -4.79 3.19 21.70
CA GLY A 215 -4.97 3.78 23.03
C GLY A 215 -4.78 5.29 23.08
N TYR A 216 -4.76 5.95 21.91
CA TYR A 216 -4.62 7.39 21.79
C TYR A 216 -5.92 8.13 22.10
N VAL A 217 -5.80 9.19 22.90
CA VAL A 217 -6.84 10.18 23.13
C VAL A 217 -6.25 11.56 22.84
N PRO A 218 -6.79 12.31 21.86
CA PRO A 218 -6.26 13.63 21.50
C PRO A 218 -6.13 14.58 22.69
N GLY A 219 -4.94 15.19 22.84
CA GLY A 219 -4.62 16.15 23.90
C GLY A 219 -4.37 15.56 25.29
N GLU A 220 -4.58 14.26 25.47
CA GLU A 220 -4.39 13.57 26.76
C GLU A 220 -3.20 12.59 26.74
N GLN A 221 -2.56 12.40 25.59
CA GLN A 221 -1.56 11.36 25.38
C GLN A 221 -0.18 11.78 25.90
N THR A 222 0.19 11.36 27.11
CA THR A 222 1.45 11.75 27.77
C THR A 222 2.62 10.80 27.52
N THR A 223 2.39 9.64 26.89
CA THR A 223 3.41 8.65 26.55
C THR A 223 3.41 8.36 25.05
N PRO A 224 4.51 7.81 24.48
CA PRO A 224 4.49 7.32 23.11
C PRO A 224 3.38 6.27 22.90
N PHE A 225 2.86 6.18 21.67
CA PHE A 225 1.81 5.23 21.33
C PHE A 225 1.98 4.70 19.90
N ALA A 226 1.48 3.49 19.67
CA ALA A 226 1.55 2.85 18.37
C ALA A 226 0.49 3.40 17.41
N ILE A 227 0.85 3.47 16.13
CA ILE A 227 -0.07 3.62 15.00
C ILE A 227 0.10 2.37 14.15
N GLU A 228 -0.95 1.57 14.07
CA GLU A 228 -0.94 0.30 13.34
C GLU A 228 -1.55 0.47 11.95
N PHE A 229 -0.87 -0.09 10.95
CA PHE A 229 -1.30 -0.12 9.56
C PHE A 229 -1.40 -1.57 9.12
N THR A 230 -2.60 -1.99 8.70
CA THR A 230 -2.80 -3.29 8.04
C THR A 230 -2.94 -3.04 6.55
N ILE A 231 -1.95 -3.48 5.78
CA ILE A 231 -1.91 -3.21 4.34
C ILE A 231 -2.94 -4.06 3.60
N ASP A 232 -3.82 -3.44 2.83
CA ASP A 232 -4.76 -4.11 1.96
C ASP A 232 -4.04 -4.70 0.74
N LEU A 233 -3.68 -5.98 0.84
CA LEU A 233 -3.05 -6.73 -0.24
C LEU A 233 -3.98 -6.98 -1.42
N SER A 234 -5.30 -6.85 -1.24
CA SER A 234 -6.30 -7.04 -2.31
C SER A 234 -6.56 -5.75 -3.11
N ALA A 235 -6.13 -4.60 -2.59
CA ALA A 235 -6.28 -3.31 -3.26
C ALA A 235 -5.73 -3.32 -4.69
N SER A 236 -6.39 -2.54 -5.55
CA SER A 236 -6.08 -2.39 -6.97
C SER A 236 -5.96 -3.72 -7.72
N ASP A 237 -6.94 -4.60 -7.54
CA ASP A 237 -6.99 -5.96 -8.10
C ASP A 237 -5.78 -6.85 -7.73
N GLY A 238 -5.27 -6.70 -6.51
CA GLY A 238 -4.12 -7.46 -6.01
C GLY A 238 -2.76 -6.94 -6.48
N ARG A 239 -2.69 -5.77 -7.14
CA ARG A 239 -1.40 -5.15 -7.53
C ARG A 239 -0.57 -4.74 -6.31
N VAL A 240 -1.20 -4.44 -5.17
CA VAL A 240 -0.48 -4.18 -3.91
C VAL A 240 0.24 -5.43 -3.43
N ARG A 241 -0.40 -6.60 -3.45
CA ARG A 241 0.27 -7.88 -3.18
C ARG A 241 1.45 -8.09 -4.13
N ARG A 242 1.26 -7.84 -5.43
CA ARG A 242 2.32 -7.98 -6.43
C ARG A 242 3.52 -7.06 -6.14
N TYR A 243 3.29 -5.81 -5.75
CA TYR A 243 4.34 -4.90 -5.32
C TYR A 243 5.15 -5.48 -4.16
N VAL A 244 4.47 -6.00 -3.13
CA VAL A 244 5.15 -6.59 -1.97
C VAL A 244 5.96 -7.81 -2.40
N GLN A 245 5.40 -8.69 -3.22
CA GLN A 245 6.09 -9.86 -3.77
C GLN A 245 7.36 -9.49 -4.55
N GLU A 246 7.29 -8.48 -5.41
CA GLU A 246 8.45 -7.99 -6.18
C GLU A 246 9.54 -7.42 -5.27
N GLN A 247 9.14 -6.76 -4.20
CA GLN A 247 10.06 -6.17 -3.23
C GLN A 247 10.67 -7.21 -2.28
N LEU A 248 9.92 -8.23 -1.88
CA LEU A 248 10.49 -9.40 -1.18
C LEU A 248 11.51 -10.11 -2.08
N ASP A 249 11.20 -10.25 -3.37
CA ASP A 249 12.14 -10.81 -4.34
C ASP A 249 13.43 -9.99 -4.48
N GLY A 250 13.30 -8.67 -4.44
CA GLY A 250 14.43 -7.73 -4.43
C GLY A 250 15.18 -7.66 -3.10
N GLY A 251 14.66 -8.24 -2.02
CA GLY A 251 15.30 -8.29 -0.70
C GLY A 251 15.14 -7.05 0.18
N ARG A 252 14.32 -6.08 -0.23
CA ARG A 252 13.95 -4.88 0.52
C ARG A 252 12.48 -4.52 0.32
N LEU A 253 11.79 -4.14 1.38
CA LEU A 253 10.39 -3.68 1.30
C LEU A 253 10.29 -2.22 1.75
N PHE A 254 9.60 -1.39 0.97
CA PHE A 254 9.48 0.07 1.10
C PHE A 254 8.02 0.49 1.27
N PHE A 255 7.80 1.44 2.17
CA PHE A 255 6.53 2.13 2.36
C PHE A 255 6.73 3.63 2.48
N TYR A 256 5.70 4.35 2.05
CA TYR A 256 5.59 5.80 2.16
C TYR A 256 4.49 6.12 3.18
N VAL A 257 4.82 6.79 4.29
CA VAL A 257 3.86 7.20 5.32
C VAL A 257 3.68 8.71 5.28
N THR A 258 2.45 9.19 5.30
CA THR A 258 2.13 10.61 5.15
C THR A 258 0.79 10.92 5.80
N SER A 259 0.51 12.21 5.97
CA SER A 259 -0.82 12.71 6.27
C SER A 259 -0.97 14.05 5.54
N LEU A 260 -2.21 14.42 5.23
CA LEU A 260 -2.52 15.76 4.80
C LEU A 260 -2.76 16.71 5.99
N ALA A 261 -2.57 16.27 7.25
CA ALA A 261 -2.74 17.09 8.45
C ALA A 261 -2.20 18.51 8.26
N ASP A 262 -3.07 19.49 8.52
CA ASP A 262 -2.76 20.89 8.30
C ASP A 262 -1.58 21.33 9.15
N THR A 263 -0.72 22.17 8.55
CA THR A 263 0.39 22.77 9.26
C THR A 263 0.34 24.28 9.11
N THR A 264 0.62 24.97 10.21
CA THR A 264 1.02 26.37 10.16
C THR A 264 2.54 26.45 10.21
N MET A 265 3.11 27.44 9.53
CA MET A 265 4.57 27.60 9.53
C MET A 265 5.07 27.83 10.96
N GLY A 266 5.85 26.88 11.48
CA GLY A 266 6.33 26.89 12.87
C GLY A 266 5.36 26.31 13.90
N GLY A 267 4.31 25.61 13.46
CA GLY A 267 3.39 24.86 14.31
C GLY A 267 4.08 23.82 15.18
N GLY A 268 3.43 23.47 16.29
CA GLY A 268 3.96 22.51 17.26
C GLY A 268 4.01 21.08 16.72
N GLN A 269 4.96 20.28 17.18
CA GLN A 269 5.09 18.86 16.80
C GLN A 269 3.90 17.99 17.26
N ASN A 270 3.04 18.53 18.13
CA ASN A 270 1.83 17.94 18.65
C ASN A 270 0.61 18.10 17.72
N GLU A 271 0.64 19.05 16.79
CA GLU A 271 -0.50 19.39 15.93
C GLU A 271 -0.70 18.44 14.75
N PHE A 272 0.31 17.63 14.43
CA PHE A 272 0.28 16.66 13.34
C PHE A 272 1.03 15.38 13.73
N PRO A 273 0.75 14.24 13.07
CA PRO A 273 1.43 12.98 13.33
C PRO A 273 2.95 13.14 13.25
N THR A 274 3.64 12.76 14.32
CA THR A 274 5.09 12.82 14.42
C THR A 274 5.58 11.51 15.02
N VAL A 275 6.32 10.74 14.23
CA VAL A 275 6.73 9.38 14.56
C VAL A 275 8.21 9.30 14.87
N TYR A 276 8.58 8.39 15.76
CA TYR A 276 9.96 8.06 16.06
C TYR A 276 10.61 7.32 14.89
N MET A 277 11.84 7.72 14.57
CA MET A 277 12.74 7.03 13.67
C MET A 277 13.75 6.20 14.47
N LYS A 278 14.52 5.33 13.80
CA LYS A 278 15.47 4.42 14.43
C LYS A 278 16.62 5.10 15.18
N GLU A 279 16.87 6.38 14.95
CA GLU A 279 17.85 7.14 15.73
C GLU A 279 17.33 7.64 17.09
N SER A 280 16.04 7.51 17.38
CA SER A 280 15.51 7.98 18.66
C SER A 280 16.08 7.19 19.84
N THR A 281 16.44 7.91 20.89
CA THR A 281 16.86 7.34 22.19
C THR A 281 15.89 7.67 23.31
N ASP A 282 14.74 8.26 22.98
CA ASP A 282 13.75 8.68 23.98
C ASP A 282 13.14 7.47 24.69
N GLU A 283 12.73 7.68 25.94
CA GLU A 283 12.04 6.63 26.70
C GLU A 283 10.72 6.25 26.02
N GLY A 284 10.53 4.95 25.78
CA GLY A 284 9.34 4.44 25.08
C GLY A 284 9.39 4.59 23.56
N ALA A 285 10.43 5.20 22.98
CA ALA A 285 10.62 5.22 21.54
C ALA A 285 10.78 3.80 21.00
N ARG A 286 10.10 3.53 19.89
CA ARG A 286 10.25 2.32 19.09
C ARG A 286 10.36 2.74 17.62
N PRO A 287 11.36 2.25 16.88
CA PRO A 287 11.40 2.44 15.43
C PRO A 287 10.20 1.76 14.77
N GLY A 288 10.02 2.02 13.47
CA GLY A 288 9.04 1.28 12.69
C GLY A 288 9.26 -0.24 12.75
N GLU A 289 8.20 -0.99 12.99
CA GLU A 289 8.19 -2.45 12.94
C GLU A 289 7.41 -2.91 11.71
N LEU A 290 7.93 -3.95 11.04
CA LEU A 290 7.26 -4.61 9.94
C LEU A 290 7.05 -6.09 10.30
N ILE A 291 5.83 -6.56 10.11
CA ILE A 291 5.48 -7.98 10.19
C ILE A 291 4.98 -8.43 8.83
N VAL A 292 5.60 -9.49 8.31
CA VAL A 292 5.23 -10.14 7.05
C VAL A 292 4.77 -11.55 7.36
N GLU A 293 3.56 -11.89 6.96
CA GLU A 293 3.10 -13.28 6.98
C GLU A 293 3.15 -13.83 5.56
N LEU A 294 3.91 -14.90 5.39
CA LEU A 294 3.87 -15.69 4.17
C LEU A 294 3.05 -16.94 4.44
N GLY A 295 1.98 -17.12 3.67
CA GLY A 295 1.41 -18.43 3.47
C GLY A 295 2.52 -19.34 2.92
N GLY A 296 2.58 -20.58 3.39
CA GLY A 296 3.41 -21.57 2.73
C GLY A 296 2.79 -21.89 1.38
N GLY A 297 2.89 -21.00 0.37
CA GLY A 297 2.25 -21.05 -0.95
C GLY A 297 2.25 -22.44 -1.55
N ILE A 298 1.25 -22.80 -2.36
CA ILE A 298 1.16 -24.17 -2.86
C ILE A 298 2.34 -24.44 -3.80
N PRO A 299 3.30 -25.30 -3.45
CA PRO A 299 4.45 -25.58 -4.30
C PRO A 299 4.00 -26.24 -5.60
N CYS A 300 4.67 -25.95 -6.72
CA CYS A 300 4.32 -26.60 -7.99
C CYS A 300 4.48 -28.11 -7.97
N ASP A 301 5.40 -28.64 -7.16
CA ASP A 301 5.55 -30.09 -6.95
C ASP A 301 4.33 -30.73 -6.27
N ASP A 302 3.56 -29.93 -5.53
CA ASP A 302 2.30 -30.34 -4.90
C ASP A 302 1.13 -30.26 -5.89
N VAL A 303 1.28 -29.57 -7.02
CA VAL A 303 0.30 -29.56 -8.11
C VAL A 303 0.50 -30.78 -9.00
N ARG A 304 -0.32 -31.81 -8.78
CA ARG A 304 -0.26 -33.04 -9.57
C ARG A 304 -0.67 -32.83 -11.03
N LYS A 305 -1.71 -32.04 -11.30
CA LYS A 305 -2.16 -31.69 -12.67
C LYS A 305 -3.30 -30.67 -12.73
N LEU A 306 -3.37 -30.00 -13.89
CA LEU A 306 -4.54 -29.28 -14.38
C LEU A 306 -5.32 -30.11 -15.41
N THR A 307 -6.66 -30.13 -15.31
CA THR A 307 -7.55 -30.75 -16.30
C THR A 307 -8.67 -29.79 -16.70
N GLY A 308 -8.90 -29.65 -18.00
CA GLY A 308 -10.04 -28.92 -18.57
C GLY A 308 -10.91 -29.85 -19.42
N ARG A 309 -12.23 -29.65 -19.40
CA ARG A 309 -13.17 -30.31 -20.32
C ARG A 309 -14.41 -29.45 -20.52
N CYS A 310 -14.96 -29.47 -21.72
CA CYS A 310 -16.26 -28.90 -22.00
C CYS A 310 -17.27 -29.97 -22.35
N ARG A 311 -18.51 -29.83 -21.87
CA ARG A 311 -19.64 -30.68 -22.26
C ARG A 311 -20.94 -29.91 -22.14
N ASN A 312 -21.75 -29.94 -23.21
CA ASN A 312 -23.06 -29.25 -23.27
C ASN A 312 -22.91 -27.76 -22.90
N GLY A 313 -21.96 -27.06 -23.53
CA GLY A 313 -21.66 -25.65 -23.26
C GLY A 313 -21.21 -25.34 -21.83
N THR A 314 -20.81 -26.34 -21.04
CA THR A 314 -20.26 -26.13 -19.69
C THR A 314 -18.78 -26.47 -19.66
N LEU A 315 -17.94 -25.45 -19.55
CA LEU A 315 -16.51 -25.61 -19.29
C LEU A 315 -16.30 -25.95 -17.81
N LYS A 316 -15.53 -27.01 -17.57
CA LYS A 316 -15.11 -27.43 -16.23
C LYS A 316 -13.60 -27.55 -16.20
N SER A 317 -12.97 -26.77 -15.32
CA SER A 317 -11.57 -26.94 -14.99
C SER A 317 -11.41 -27.51 -13.59
N LYS A 318 -10.31 -28.23 -13.38
CA LYS A 318 -9.97 -28.81 -12.08
C LYS A 318 -8.45 -28.88 -11.94
N VAL A 319 -7.97 -28.29 -10.86
CA VAL A 319 -6.61 -28.46 -10.35
C VAL A 319 -6.62 -29.63 -9.37
N VAL A 320 -5.62 -30.49 -9.43
CA VAL A 320 -5.48 -31.65 -8.53
C VAL A 320 -4.12 -31.58 -7.86
N PHE A 321 -4.11 -31.69 -6.53
CA PHE A 321 -2.90 -31.70 -5.71
C PHE A 321 -2.47 -33.13 -5.37
N GLN A 322 -1.22 -33.30 -4.94
CA GLN A 322 -0.66 -34.61 -4.53
C GLN A 322 -1.43 -35.18 -3.33
N ASP A 323 -1.70 -34.35 -2.34
CA ASP A 323 -2.41 -34.68 -1.10
C ASP A 323 -3.38 -33.56 -0.66
N GLU A 324 -3.82 -33.61 0.60
CA GLU A 324 -4.84 -32.74 1.22
C GLU A 324 -4.22 -31.62 2.08
N SER A 325 -2.88 -31.44 2.04
CA SER A 325 -2.18 -30.40 2.81
C SER A 325 -2.64 -28.98 2.49
N HIS A 326 -3.23 -28.79 1.29
CA HIS A 326 -3.72 -27.50 0.80
C HIS A 326 -5.24 -27.35 0.89
N ASP A 327 -5.94 -28.22 1.60
CA ASP A 327 -7.39 -28.09 1.81
C ASP A 327 -7.73 -26.74 2.49
N GLY A 328 -8.75 -26.05 1.98
CA GLY A 328 -9.16 -24.72 2.43
C GLY A 328 -8.35 -23.56 1.86
N ARG A 329 -7.29 -23.82 1.09
CA ARG A 329 -6.49 -22.77 0.43
C ARG A 329 -7.13 -22.33 -0.89
N GLN A 330 -6.55 -21.33 -1.55
CA GLN A 330 -7.02 -20.83 -2.84
C GLN A 330 -5.97 -21.02 -3.93
N VAL A 331 -6.43 -21.13 -5.17
CA VAL A 331 -5.62 -21.10 -6.39
C VAL A 331 -6.30 -20.27 -7.45
N THR A 332 -5.52 -19.69 -8.37
CA THR A 332 -6.06 -18.91 -9.48
C THR A 332 -5.90 -19.66 -10.80
N VAL A 333 -7.02 -19.80 -11.53
CA VAL A 333 -7.06 -20.32 -12.90
C VAL A 333 -7.54 -19.22 -13.83
N LYS A 334 -6.78 -18.92 -14.89
CA LYS A 334 -7.22 -18.05 -15.99
C LYS A 334 -7.94 -18.85 -17.06
N VAL A 335 -9.04 -18.31 -17.58
CA VAL A 335 -9.73 -18.77 -18.80
C VAL A 335 -9.74 -17.61 -19.79
N ASP A 336 -9.06 -17.77 -20.93
CA ASP A 336 -8.92 -16.73 -21.97
C ASP A 336 -8.45 -15.38 -21.38
N GLY A 337 -7.45 -15.44 -20.49
CA GLY A 337 -6.91 -14.28 -19.78
C GLY A 337 -7.74 -13.80 -18.57
N THR A 338 -8.98 -14.27 -18.40
CA THR A 338 -9.85 -13.88 -17.28
C THR A 338 -9.56 -14.72 -16.03
N PRO A 339 -9.13 -14.14 -14.89
CA PRO A 339 -8.79 -14.89 -13.69
C PRO A 339 -10.02 -15.38 -12.91
N HIS A 340 -9.90 -16.57 -12.32
CA HIS A 340 -10.88 -17.14 -11.41
C HIS A 340 -10.18 -17.75 -10.18
N VAL A 341 -10.51 -17.21 -9.00
CA VAL A 341 -10.04 -17.74 -7.71
C VAL A 341 -10.90 -18.92 -7.30
N LEU A 342 -10.27 -20.02 -6.91
CA LEU A 342 -10.91 -21.29 -6.58
C LEU A 342 -10.46 -21.79 -5.22
N ASP A 343 -11.41 -22.14 -4.36
CA ASP A 343 -11.10 -22.84 -3.11
C ASP A 343 -10.71 -24.30 -3.39
N VAL A 344 -9.65 -24.74 -2.71
CA VAL A 344 -9.21 -26.12 -2.66
C VAL A 344 -10.07 -26.86 -1.64
N SER A 345 -10.75 -27.92 -2.10
CA SER A 345 -11.52 -28.84 -1.26
C SER A 345 -10.94 -30.26 -1.36
N GLY A 346 -10.40 -30.74 -0.25
CA GLY A 346 -9.49 -31.88 -0.16
C GLY A 346 -8.29 -31.67 -1.07
N ARG A 347 -8.19 -32.47 -2.13
CA ARG A 347 -7.08 -32.42 -3.11
C ARG A 347 -7.41 -31.65 -4.38
N ARG A 348 -8.47 -30.84 -4.40
CA ARG A 348 -9.06 -30.35 -5.65
C ARG A 348 -9.63 -28.95 -5.55
N ALA A 349 -9.22 -28.07 -6.46
CA ALA A 349 -9.96 -26.86 -6.80
C ALA A 349 -10.74 -27.07 -8.11
N ARG A 350 -11.95 -26.53 -8.22
CA ARG A 350 -12.85 -26.78 -9.36
C ARG A 350 -13.49 -25.48 -9.86
N LEU A 351 -13.34 -25.21 -11.15
CA LEU A 351 -14.05 -24.16 -11.87
C LEU A 351 -15.19 -24.74 -12.70
N ARG A 352 -16.31 -24.00 -12.78
CA ARG A 352 -17.43 -24.34 -13.68
C ARG A 352 -18.01 -23.08 -14.30
N LEU A 353 -17.80 -22.92 -15.61
CA LEU A 353 -18.41 -21.87 -16.41
C LEU A 353 -19.48 -22.46 -17.33
N ARG A 354 -20.61 -21.77 -17.48
CA ARG A 354 -21.73 -22.19 -18.34
C ARG A 354 -21.78 -21.32 -19.60
N ASN A 355 -22.53 -21.77 -20.60
CA ASN A 355 -22.75 -21.06 -21.86
C ASN A 355 -21.46 -20.73 -22.61
N GLN A 356 -20.51 -21.66 -22.56
CA GLN A 356 -19.21 -21.55 -23.23
C GLN A 356 -19.30 -22.22 -24.61
N SER A 357 -18.57 -21.69 -25.59
CA SER A 357 -18.54 -22.16 -26.97
C SER A 357 -17.22 -21.81 -27.63
N GLY A 358 -16.72 -22.68 -28.50
CA GLY A 358 -15.44 -22.48 -29.18
C GLY A 358 -14.24 -22.97 -28.36
N SER A 359 -13.05 -22.52 -28.73
CA SER A 359 -11.79 -22.89 -28.08
C SER A 359 -11.52 -21.96 -26.90
N HIS A 360 -11.13 -22.54 -25.77
CA HIS A 360 -10.77 -21.80 -24.55
C HIS A 360 -9.40 -22.24 -24.04
N GLU A 361 -8.53 -21.29 -23.74
CA GLU A 361 -7.26 -21.55 -23.05
C GLU A 361 -7.47 -21.48 -21.53
N VAL A 362 -7.09 -22.54 -20.81
CA VAL A 362 -7.22 -22.64 -19.35
C VAL A 362 -5.87 -22.84 -18.71
N CYS A 363 -5.39 -21.87 -17.94
CA CYS A 363 -4.09 -21.87 -17.29
C CYS A 363 -4.21 -21.79 -15.77
N LEU A 364 -3.41 -22.58 -15.04
CA LEU A 364 -3.17 -22.35 -13.61
C LEU A 364 -2.09 -21.27 -13.49
N THR A 365 -2.43 -20.15 -12.84
CA THR A 365 -1.51 -19.00 -12.72
C THR A 365 -1.16 -18.66 -11.28
N ASP A 366 -1.78 -19.33 -10.32
CA ASP A 366 -1.38 -19.27 -8.92
C ASP A 366 -1.70 -20.61 -8.26
N PRO A 367 -0.69 -21.43 -7.93
CA PRO A 367 0.73 -21.19 -8.25
C PRO A 367 0.98 -21.27 -9.77
N ASP A 368 1.83 -20.42 -10.34
CA ASP A 368 2.21 -20.53 -11.76
C ASP A 368 3.17 -21.70 -11.97
N CYS A 369 2.60 -22.82 -12.39
CA CYS A 369 3.35 -24.05 -12.67
C CYS A 369 3.51 -24.31 -14.16
N GLY A 370 3.29 -23.30 -15.02
CA GLY A 370 3.32 -23.47 -16.48
C GLY A 370 2.27 -24.46 -17.01
N LEU A 371 1.18 -24.66 -16.26
CA LEU A 371 0.13 -25.62 -16.59
C LEU A 371 -1.01 -24.93 -17.35
N CYS A 372 -1.01 -25.08 -18.67
CA CYS A 372 -2.09 -24.62 -19.55
C CYS A 372 -2.74 -25.76 -20.35
N ARG A 373 -4.00 -25.57 -20.73
CA ARG A 373 -4.80 -26.53 -21.51
C ARG A 373 -5.78 -25.81 -22.43
N ASP A 374 -5.73 -26.15 -23.71
CA ASP A 374 -6.80 -25.81 -24.65
C ASP A 374 -8.00 -26.75 -24.44
N VAL A 375 -9.20 -26.17 -24.41
CA VAL A 375 -10.46 -26.89 -24.22
C VAL A 375 -11.48 -26.45 -25.27
N GLU A 376 -11.89 -27.40 -26.09
CA GLU A 376 -12.94 -27.17 -27.09
C GLU A 376 -14.34 -27.35 -26.49
N CYS A 377 -15.20 -26.35 -26.66
CA CYS A 377 -16.62 -26.34 -26.33
C CYS A 377 -17.48 -26.47 -27.60
N SER A 378 -17.91 -27.71 -27.89
CA SER A 378 -18.88 -28.05 -28.94
C SER A 378 -20.33 -27.96 -28.50
#